data_AF-A0A3D0S5V4-F1
#
_entry.id   AF-A0A3D0S5V4-F1
#
_cell.length_a   1.000
_cell.length_b   1.000
_cell.length_c   1.000
_cell.angle_alpha   90.00
_cell.angle_beta   90.00
_cell.angle_gamma   90.00
#
_symmetry.space_group_name_H-M   'P 1'
#
loop_
_entity.id
_entity.type
_entity.pdbx_description
1 polymer ?
#
loop_
_entity_poly.entity_id
_entity_poly.type
_entity_poly.pdbx_seq_one_letter_code
_entity_poly.pdbx_strand_id
1 'polypeptide(L)'
;MIKTADWLVDMGPEGGSRGGMVVAEGTPEQVAANPDSFTGAFLKPLLDGREAKQPARKKAASTAPAAKKAPATKAPAKKAPAKKAPAKKAPAKRSVRKSA
;
A
#
# COMPACT_ATOMS: atom_id res chain seq x y z
N MET A 1 -20.36 -3.11 -4.61
CA MET A 1 -20.28 -4.56 -4.35
C MET A 1 -19.46 -4.93 -3.10
N ILE A 2 -19.15 -3.97 -2.20
CA ILE A 2 -18.29 -4.25 -1.02
C ILE A 2 -19.08 -4.82 0.17
N LYS A 3 -20.29 -4.30 0.45
CA LYS A 3 -21.10 -4.72 1.61
C LYS A 3 -21.54 -6.19 1.62
N THR A 4 -21.39 -6.89 0.51
CA THR A 4 -21.79 -8.29 0.33
C THR A 4 -20.59 -9.24 0.35
N ALA A 5 -19.38 -8.74 0.58
CA ALA A 5 -18.18 -9.56 0.64
C ALA A 5 -18.11 -10.32 1.97
N ASP A 6 -17.60 -11.54 1.93
CA ASP A 6 -17.37 -12.34 3.15
C ASP A 6 -16.15 -11.83 3.94
N TRP A 7 -15.16 -11.30 3.22
CA TRP A 7 -13.94 -10.76 3.78
C TRP A 7 -13.44 -9.55 3.00
N LEU A 8 -12.93 -8.55 3.71
CA LEU A 8 -12.41 -7.31 3.18
C LEU A 8 -11.02 -7.04 3.74
N VAL A 9 -10.13 -6.57 2.88
CA VAL A 9 -8.82 -6.02 3.25
C VAL A 9 -8.82 -4.56 2.81
N ASP A 10 -8.74 -3.65 3.77
CA ASP A 10 -8.70 -2.22 3.52
C ASP A 10 -7.26 -1.71 3.49
N MET A 11 -6.91 -1.05 2.38
CA MET A 11 -5.57 -0.56 2.10
C MET A 11 -5.55 0.95 2.19
N GLY A 12 -4.56 1.50 2.89
CA GLY A 12 -4.50 2.93 3.15
C GLY A 12 -3.42 3.28 4.16
N PRO A 13 -3.44 4.46 4.79
CA PRO A 13 -4.53 5.46 4.87
C PRO A 13 -4.67 6.36 3.64
N GLU A 14 -3.66 6.39 2.77
CA GLU A 14 -3.55 7.32 1.66
C GLU A 14 -3.18 6.58 0.37
N GLY A 15 -3.24 7.27 -0.78
CA GLY A 15 -2.78 6.73 -2.06
C GLY A 15 -1.28 6.96 -2.33
N GLY A 16 -0.69 6.16 -3.22
CA GLY A 16 0.68 6.34 -3.70
C GLY A 16 1.75 6.01 -2.67
N SER A 17 2.82 6.80 -2.59
CA SER A 17 3.97 6.55 -1.70
C SER A 17 3.67 6.66 -0.22
N ARG A 18 2.53 7.25 0.16
CA ARG A 18 2.06 7.34 1.55
C ARG A 18 1.07 6.22 1.93
N GLY A 19 0.76 5.33 0.98
CA GLY A 19 -0.15 4.21 1.17
C GLY A 19 0.57 2.86 1.25
N GLY A 20 -0.21 1.80 1.12
CA GLY A 20 0.30 0.43 1.02
C GLY A 20 0.37 -0.33 2.34
N MET A 21 -0.23 0.21 3.41
CA MET A 21 -0.41 -0.51 4.66
C MET A 21 -1.83 -1.10 4.73
N VAL A 22 -1.97 -2.19 5.48
CA VAL A 22 -3.29 -2.74 5.83
C VAL A 22 -3.83 -1.92 6.99
N VAL A 23 -4.95 -1.24 6.76
CA VAL A 23 -5.62 -0.39 7.77
C VAL A 23 -6.61 -1.23 8.59
N ALA A 24 -7.33 -2.12 7.93
CA ALA A 24 -8.28 -3.03 8.54
C ALA A 24 -8.39 -4.31 7.71
N GLU A 25 -8.68 -5.43 8.35
CA GLU A 25 -9.05 -6.67 7.69
C GLU A 25 -10.16 -7.36 8.47
N GLY A 26 -11.08 -8.02 7.78
CA GLY A 26 -12.19 -8.70 8.42
C GLY A 26 -13.47 -8.71 7.60
N THR A 27 -14.56 -9.07 8.26
CA THR A 27 -15.92 -8.90 7.74
C THR A 27 -16.23 -7.41 7.48
N PRO A 28 -17.20 -7.09 6.59
CA PRO A 28 -17.61 -5.71 6.34
C PRO A 28 -17.97 -4.93 7.61
N GLU A 29 -18.56 -5.59 8.60
CA GLU A 29 -18.95 -5.02 9.91
C GLU A 29 -17.72 -4.67 10.74
N GLN A 30 -16.70 -5.55 10.75
CA GLN A 30 -15.44 -5.30 11.45
C GLN A 30 -14.67 -4.12 10.84
N VAL A 31 -14.64 -4.03 9.50
CA VAL A 31 -14.00 -2.90 8.82
C VAL A 31 -14.79 -1.60 9.04
N ALA A 32 -16.12 -1.66 9.06
CA ALA A 32 -16.98 -0.50 9.36
C ALA A 32 -16.85 0.01 10.81
N ALA A 33 -16.42 -0.84 11.74
CA ALA A 33 -16.12 -0.45 13.11
C ALA A 33 -14.76 0.24 13.26
N ASN A 34 -13.85 0.08 12.30
CA ASN A 34 -12.52 0.68 12.36
C ASN A 34 -12.56 2.17 11.95
N PRO A 35 -12.22 3.12 12.85
CA PRO A 35 -12.28 4.55 12.58
C PRO A 35 -11.20 5.04 11.60
N ASP A 36 -10.08 4.32 11.45
CA ASP A 36 -9.00 4.67 10.54
C ASP A 36 -9.29 4.24 9.10
N SER A 37 -10.30 3.39 8.90
CA SER A 37 -10.73 2.90 7.59
C SER A 37 -11.65 3.91 6.90
N PHE A 38 -11.14 4.55 5.84
CA PHE A 38 -11.97 5.36 4.95
C PHE A 38 -13.12 4.54 4.36
N THR A 39 -12.84 3.30 3.94
CA THR A 39 -13.85 2.37 3.43
C THR A 39 -14.91 2.07 4.49
N GLY A 40 -14.50 1.83 5.74
CA GLY A 40 -15.37 1.58 6.89
C GLY A 40 -16.34 2.73 7.17
N ALA A 41 -15.86 3.98 7.09
CA ALA A 41 -16.70 5.16 7.24
C ALA A 41 -17.84 5.24 6.20
N PHE A 42 -17.60 4.76 4.98
CA PHE A 42 -18.64 4.66 3.94
C PHE A 42 -19.54 3.44 4.10
N LEU A 43 -19.01 2.33 4.62
CA LEU A 43 -19.76 1.09 4.84
C LEU A 43 -20.76 1.21 5.99
N LYS A 44 -20.39 1.88 7.08
CA LYS A 44 -21.22 2.00 8.28
C LYS A 44 -22.68 2.41 8.01
N PRO A 45 -22.97 3.52 7.31
CA PRO A 45 -24.36 3.87 6.99
C PRO A 45 -25.04 2.84 6.08
N LEU A 46 -24.32 2.23 5.14
CA LEU A 46 -24.88 1.23 4.21
C LEU A 46 -25.29 -0.07 4.91
N LEU A 47 -24.56 -0.46 5.96
CA LEU A 47 -24.89 -1.61 6.80
C LEU A 47 -26.08 -1.32 7.72
N ASP A 48 -26.22 -0.06 8.17
CA ASP A 48 -27.38 0.41 8.95
C ASP A 48 -28.65 0.62 8.08
N GLY A 49 -28.63 0.27 6.80
CA GLY A 49 -29.76 0.49 5.87
C GLY A 49 -29.96 1.95 5.45
N ARG A 50 -28.99 2.83 5.73
CA ARG A 50 -28.99 4.24 5.32
C ARG A 50 -28.19 4.42 4.04
N GLU A 51 -28.45 5.52 3.33
CA GLU A 51 -27.69 5.84 2.12
C GLU A 51 -26.29 6.36 2.47
N ALA A 52 -25.28 5.94 1.72
CA ALA A 52 -23.93 6.48 1.87
C ALA A 52 -23.90 7.94 1.43
N LYS A 53 -23.39 8.83 2.29
CA LYS A 53 -23.20 10.24 1.94
C LYS A 53 -22.14 10.34 0.85
N GLN A 54 -22.53 10.67 -0.37
CA GLN A 54 -21.55 10.94 -1.42
C GLN A 54 -20.74 12.18 -1.00
N PRO A 55 -19.40 12.08 -0.93
CA PRO A 55 -18.60 13.25 -0.61
C PRO A 55 -18.78 14.25 -1.75
N ALA A 56 -19.00 15.52 -1.40
CA ALA A 56 -19.04 16.58 -2.39
C ALA A 56 -17.73 16.52 -3.19
N ARG A 57 -17.82 16.31 -4.51
CA ARG A 57 -16.64 16.30 -5.38
C ARG A 57 -15.93 17.65 -5.26
N LYS A 58 -14.86 17.71 -4.47
CA LYS A 58 -13.91 18.81 -4.57
C LYS A 58 -13.26 18.67 -5.94
N LYS A 59 -13.48 19.66 -6.81
CA LYS A 59 -12.85 19.76 -8.13
C LYS A 59 -11.34 19.63 -7.90
N ALA A 60 -10.75 18.50 -8.30
CA ALA A 60 -9.31 18.31 -8.18
C ALA A 60 -8.64 19.43 -8.98
N ALA A 61 -7.88 20.29 -8.30
CA ALA A 61 -7.04 21.27 -8.96
C ALA A 61 -6.02 20.49 -9.80
N SER A 62 -6.23 20.49 -11.12
CA SER A 62 -5.31 19.93 -12.08
C SER A 62 -4.07 20.84 -12.15
N THR A 63 -3.11 20.63 -11.25
CA THR A 63 -1.75 21.13 -11.41
C THR A 63 -0.80 19.95 -11.51
N ALA A 64 -0.81 19.31 -12.68
CA ALA A 64 0.35 18.59 -13.18
C ALA A 64 0.97 19.47 -14.28
N PRO A 65 2.18 20.03 -14.10
CA PRO A 65 2.91 20.54 -15.25
C PRO A 65 3.35 19.33 -16.09
N ALA A 66 2.88 19.32 -17.33
CA ALA A 66 3.29 18.38 -18.37
C ALA A 66 4.82 18.30 -18.44
N ALA A 67 5.38 17.13 -18.14
CA ALA A 67 6.76 16.81 -18.44
C ALA A 67 6.92 16.80 -19.96
N LYS A 68 7.39 17.92 -20.51
CA LYS A 68 7.83 18.02 -21.91
C LYS A 68 8.93 16.98 -22.15
N LYS A 69 8.71 16.14 -23.16
CA LYS A 69 9.73 15.29 -23.79
C LYS A 69 10.99 16.13 -24.08
N ALA A 70 12.15 15.62 -23.67
CA ALA A 70 13.44 15.95 -24.28
C ALA A 70 13.97 14.66 -24.93
N PRO A 71 14.29 14.64 -26.24
CA PRO A 71 14.95 13.51 -26.87
C PRO A 71 16.47 13.68 -26.68
N ALA A 72 17.12 12.74 -26.00
CA ALA A 72 18.59 12.69 -25.94
C ALA A 72 19.07 11.37 -26.56
N THR A 73 19.78 11.56 -27.67
CA THR A 73 20.45 10.59 -28.54
C THR A 73 21.65 9.90 -27.85
N LYS A 74 22.11 8.80 -28.45
CA LYS A 74 23.08 7.80 -27.95
C LYS A 74 24.53 8.30 -27.71
N ALA A 75 25.12 7.84 -26.59
CA ALA A 75 26.47 7.26 -26.33
C ALA A 75 27.78 8.11 -26.51
N PRO A 76 28.99 7.67 -26.04
CA PRO A 76 29.40 6.74 -24.96
C PRO A 76 30.46 7.33 -23.97
N ALA A 77 30.62 6.80 -22.75
CA ALA A 77 31.84 7.04 -21.94
C ALA A 77 32.21 5.86 -21.03
N LYS A 78 33.49 5.52 -21.09
CA LYS A 78 34.18 4.37 -20.49
C LYS A 78 34.38 4.51 -18.97
N LYS A 79 34.19 3.38 -18.28
CA LYS A 79 35.03 2.75 -17.23
C LYS A 79 35.21 3.47 -15.88
N ALA A 80 34.68 2.86 -14.81
CA ALA A 80 35.27 2.87 -13.47
C ALA A 80 34.92 1.57 -12.72
N PRO A 81 35.80 1.04 -11.83
CA PRO A 81 35.98 -0.39 -11.63
C PRO A 81 35.12 -0.99 -10.50
N ALA A 82 34.74 -2.25 -10.71
CA ALA A 82 34.12 -3.12 -9.73
C ALA A 82 35.01 -3.31 -8.49
N LYS A 83 34.59 -2.76 -7.35
CA LYS A 83 35.10 -3.19 -6.03
C LYS A 83 34.22 -4.32 -5.51
N LYS A 84 34.84 -5.50 -5.52
CA LYS A 84 34.39 -6.78 -4.97
C LYS A 84 34.19 -6.62 -3.46
N ALA A 85 32.95 -6.66 -2.99
CA ALA A 85 32.64 -6.74 -1.56
C ALA A 85 32.89 -8.19 -1.09
N PRO A 86 33.61 -8.43 0.02
CA PRO A 86 33.78 -9.76 0.56
C PRO A 86 32.51 -10.22 1.27
N ALA A 87 32.02 -11.39 0.86
CA ALA A 87 30.95 -12.12 1.52
C ALA A 87 31.31 -12.40 3.00
N LYS A 88 30.53 -11.85 3.92
CA LYS A 88 30.44 -12.36 5.30
C LYS A 88 29.09 -13.04 5.47
N LYS A 89 29.13 -14.37 5.48
CA LYS A 89 28.05 -15.30 5.82
C LYS A 89 27.97 -15.38 7.34
N ALA A 90 26.81 -15.07 7.93
CA ALA A 90 26.23 -15.62 9.17
C ALA A 90 25.08 -14.71 9.64
N PRO A 91 23.92 -15.28 10.05
CA PRO A 91 23.82 -15.64 11.46
C PRO A 91 23.14 -17.00 11.76
N ALA A 92 23.68 -17.61 12.81
CA ALA A 92 23.02 -18.37 13.89
C ALA A 92 21.81 -19.28 13.58
N LYS A 93 21.98 -20.59 13.80
CA LYS A 93 21.01 -21.41 14.55
C LYS A 93 21.72 -22.37 15.51
N ARG A 94 21.35 -22.25 16.78
CA ARG A 94 21.69 -23.06 17.96
C ARG A 94 20.57 -24.10 18.16
N SER A 95 20.89 -25.21 18.84
CA SER A 95 20.05 -26.36 19.20
C SER A 95 19.93 -27.43 18.09
N VAL A 96 20.05 -28.74 18.32
CA VAL A 96 19.88 -29.60 19.51
C VAL A 96 20.90 -30.75 19.44
N ARG A 97 21.61 -31.07 20.53
CA ARG A 97 22.32 -32.36 20.67
C ARG A 97 21.32 -33.44 21.08
N LYS A 98 21.31 -34.54 20.32
CA LYS A 98 20.55 -35.76 20.53
C LYS A 98 21.39 -36.75 21.33
N SER A 99 20.78 -37.27 22.39
CA SER A 99 20.92 -38.58 23.06
C SER A 99 22.18 -39.43 22.84
N ALA A 100 22.86 -39.74 23.95
CA ALA A 100 23.40 -41.06 24.30
C ALA A 100 23.54 -41.14 25.82
#